data_AF-A0A934LJX6-F1
#
_entry.id   AF-A0A934LJX6-F1
#
_cell.length_a   1.000
_cell.length_b   1.000
_cell.length_c   1.000
_cell.angle_alpha   90.00
_cell.angle_beta   90.00
_cell.angle_gamma   90.00
#
_symmetry.space_group_name_H-M   'P 1'
#
loop_
_entity.id
_entity.type
_entity.pdbx_description
1 polymer ?
#
loop_
_entity_poly.entity_id
_entity_poly.type
_entity_poly.pdbx_seq_one_letter_code
_entity_poly.pdbx_strand_id
1 'polypeptide(L)'
;MSQPSSDSLSERRAARGYNAEDILEAIAKLNSLSAWDFDAWQVERLPPARLEHLAQVAHHSSAQALASKVADQRYPILMAFLLESRQRLTDEILDLYDNRMAESQRDAKNELKAHRLRLSESWEGQAWYLGQMGRMVLDETIPDAGLRSHIFEVLPRNQLEAMMQALEAQREPLDVLHFLGNRYRYLRRFFPQLLASLDFRPQQEVD
;
A
#
# COMPACT_ATOMS: atom_id res chain seq x y z
N MET A 1 -41.77 30.85 -7.86
CA MET A 1 -42.40 29.53 -7.65
C MET A 1 -41.59 28.52 -8.47
N SER A 2 -40.29 28.34 -8.18
CA SER A 2 -39.71 27.41 -7.20
C SER A 2 -40.20 25.97 -7.40
N GLN A 3 -39.57 25.28 -8.36
CA GLN A 3 -39.49 23.82 -8.39
C GLN A 3 -38.48 23.36 -7.31
N PRO A 4 -38.73 22.29 -6.57
CA PRO A 4 -37.76 21.74 -5.64
C PRO A 4 -36.82 20.76 -6.35
N SER A 5 -35.54 20.95 -6.04
CA SER A 5 -34.35 20.16 -6.32
C SER A 5 -34.55 18.65 -6.28
N SER A 6 -34.41 18.01 -7.43
CA SER A 6 -34.06 16.59 -7.53
C SER A 6 -32.55 16.47 -7.68
N ASP A 7 -31.83 16.47 -6.57
CA ASP A 7 -30.38 16.20 -6.56
C ASP A 7 -30.01 15.24 -5.41
N SER A 8 -30.76 14.14 -5.31
CA SER A 8 -30.56 13.07 -4.33
C SER A 8 -30.03 11.79 -5.00
N LEU A 9 -29.00 11.91 -5.83
CA LEU A 9 -28.25 10.79 -6.40
C LEU A 9 -26.72 10.97 -6.34
N SER A 10 -26.23 11.68 -5.32
CA SER A 10 -24.79 11.91 -5.10
C SER A 10 -24.09 10.84 -4.24
N GLU A 11 -24.74 9.69 -3.95
CA GLU A 11 -24.09 8.53 -3.30
C GLU A 11 -23.36 7.60 -4.29
N ARG A 12 -22.75 8.17 -5.33
CA ARG A 12 -21.78 7.47 -6.19
C ARG A 12 -20.44 8.19 -6.20
N ARG A 13 -19.91 8.51 -5.02
CA ARG A 13 -18.52 8.98 -4.89
C ARG A 13 -17.54 7.80 -4.94
N ALA A 14 -17.42 7.21 -6.13
CA ALA A 14 -16.26 6.42 -6.52
C ALA A 14 -15.09 7.37 -6.85
N ALA A 15 -14.48 7.91 -5.79
CA ALA A 15 -13.14 8.51 -5.77
C ALA A 15 -12.80 8.83 -4.29
N ARG A 16 -12.93 7.84 -3.39
CA ARG A 16 -12.17 7.92 -2.14
C ARG A 16 -10.73 7.60 -2.50
N GLY A 17 -9.79 8.46 -2.12
CA GLY A 17 -8.40 8.06 -2.18
C GLY A 17 -8.21 6.83 -1.30
N TYR A 18 -7.17 6.06 -1.56
CA TYR A 18 -6.69 5.03 -0.63
C TYR A 18 -5.44 5.57 0.09
N ASN A 19 -5.45 6.87 0.39
CA ASN A 19 -4.35 7.51 1.08
C ASN A 19 -4.47 7.27 2.60
N ALA A 20 -3.43 7.63 3.35
CA ALA A 20 -3.39 7.42 4.78
C ALA A 20 -4.52 8.15 5.54
N GLU A 21 -5.02 9.28 5.04
CA GLU A 21 -6.09 10.04 5.68
C GLU A 21 -7.44 9.35 5.49
N ASP A 22 -7.73 8.83 4.30
CA ASP A 22 -8.93 8.05 4.01
C ASP A 22 -9.00 6.78 4.90
N ILE A 23 -7.87 6.08 5.04
CA ILE A 23 -7.75 4.90 5.92
C ILE A 23 -7.98 5.28 7.38
N LEU A 24 -7.34 6.36 7.85
CA LEU A 24 -7.51 6.84 9.22
C LEU A 24 -8.94 7.30 9.52
N GLU A 25 -9.61 7.92 8.55
CA GLU A 25 -11.02 8.31 8.68
C GLU A 25 -11.93 7.08 8.80
N ALA A 26 -11.71 6.05 7.98
CA ALA A 26 -12.45 4.80 8.06
C ALA A 26 -12.23 4.09 9.41
N ILE A 27 -10.97 4.03 9.88
CA ILE A 27 -10.61 3.50 11.20
C ILE A 27 -11.29 4.31 12.32
N ALA A 28 -11.33 5.64 12.24
CA ALA A 28 -11.99 6.48 13.23
C ALA A 28 -13.50 6.19 13.31
N LYS A 29 -14.16 5.96 12.16
CA LYS A 29 -15.57 5.53 12.12
C LYS A 29 -15.75 4.16 12.77
N LEU A 30 -14.89 3.19 12.46
CA LEU A 30 -14.94 1.86 13.10
C LEU A 30 -14.77 1.98 14.62
N ASN A 31 -13.79 2.76 15.08
CA ASN A 31 -13.55 2.98 16.51
C ASN A 31 -14.74 3.64 17.23
N SER A 32 -15.47 4.53 16.54
CA SER A 32 -16.70 5.11 17.09
C SER A 32 -17.81 4.07 17.29
N LEU A 33 -17.82 3.02 16.46
CA LEU A 33 -18.73 1.88 16.63
C LEU A 33 -18.23 0.93 17.73
N SER A 34 -16.92 0.73 17.88
CA SER A 34 -16.36 -0.13 18.92
C SER A 34 -16.61 0.36 20.35
N ALA A 35 -17.06 1.62 20.54
CA ALA A 35 -17.56 2.10 21.83
C ALA A 35 -18.84 1.40 22.30
N TRP A 36 -19.55 0.73 21.39
CA TRP A 36 -20.76 -0.02 21.68
C TRP A 36 -20.43 -1.49 21.90
N ASP A 37 -20.90 -2.05 23.02
CA ASP A 37 -20.77 -3.46 23.33
C ASP A 37 -21.78 -4.28 22.51
N PHE A 38 -21.40 -4.60 21.27
CA PHE A 38 -22.19 -5.42 20.36
C PHE A 38 -22.38 -6.86 20.86
N ASP A 39 -21.45 -7.38 21.67
CA ASP A 39 -21.48 -8.76 22.16
C ASP A 39 -22.56 -8.92 23.24
N ALA A 40 -22.80 -7.88 24.04
CA ALA A 40 -23.91 -7.82 24.99
C ALA A 40 -25.31 -7.93 24.32
N TRP A 41 -25.41 -7.69 23.01
CA TRP A 41 -26.70 -7.62 22.31
C TRP A 41 -27.30 -8.99 21.95
N GLN A 42 -26.57 -10.09 22.20
CA GLN A 42 -27.04 -11.48 21.97
C GLN A 42 -27.62 -11.71 20.56
N VAL A 43 -27.05 -11.03 19.57
CA VAL A 43 -27.56 -10.95 18.19
C VAL A 43 -27.49 -12.30 17.47
N GLU A 44 -26.64 -13.20 17.94
CA GLU A 44 -26.49 -14.59 17.49
C GLU A 44 -27.81 -15.38 17.54
N ARG A 45 -28.77 -14.92 18.34
CA ARG A 45 -30.11 -15.52 18.45
C ARG A 45 -31.05 -15.14 17.31
N LEU A 46 -30.70 -14.15 16.48
CA LEU A 46 -31.50 -13.69 15.36
C LEU A 46 -31.03 -14.34 14.04
N PRO A 47 -31.95 -14.80 13.18
CA PRO A 47 -31.58 -15.27 11.85
C PRO A 47 -30.88 -14.18 11.02
N PRO A 48 -29.82 -14.50 10.26
CA PRO A 48 -29.06 -13.52 9.49
C PRO A 48 -29.92 -12.74 8.48
N ALA A 49 -30.82 -13.43 7.77
CA ALA A 49 -31.76 -12.80 6.83
C ALA A 49 -32.67 -11.73 7.49
N ARG A 50 -32.97 -11.88 8.78
CA ARG A 50 -33.74 -10.88 9.53
C ARG A 50 -32.90 -9.65 9.86
N LEU A 51 -31.63 -9.84 10.20
CA LEU A 51 -30.70 -8.73 10.43
C LEU A 51 -30.47 -7.93 9.15
N GLU A 52 -30.24 -8.61 8.03
CA GLU A 52 -30.11 -7.98 6.71
C GLU A 52 -31.35 -7.15 6.35
N HIS A 53 -32.55 -7.71 6.53
CA HIS A 53 -33.78 -6.98 6.28
C HIS A 53 -33.90 -5.72 7.15
N LEU A 54 -33.59 -5.82 8.45
CA LEU A 54 -33.65 -4.68 9.37
C LEU A 54 -32.61 -3.60 9.04
N ALA A 55 -31.38 -3.99 8.68
CA ALA A 55 -30.36 -3.06 8.21
C ALA A 55 -30.81 -2.36 6.92
N GLN A 56 -31.40 -3.09 5.98
CA GLN A 56 -31.95 -2.52 4.76
C GLN A 56 -33.07 -1.51 5.06
N VAL A 57 -33.97 -1.81 6.02
CA VAL A 57 -34.99 -0.85 6.47
C VAL A 57 -34.34 0.43 7.02
N ALA A 58 -33.24 0.32 7.76
CA ALA A 58 -32.51 1.48 8.26
C ALA A 58 -31.95 2.34 7.11
N HIS A 59 -31.31 1.72 6.12
CA HIS A 59 -30.75 2.43 4.93
C HIS A 59 -31.80 3.20 4.14
N HIS A 60 -33.04 2.69 4.06
CA HIS A 60 -34.14 3.35 3.34
C HIS A 60 -34.91 4.37 4.21
N SER A 61 -34.56 4.49 5.49
CA SER A 61 -35.25 5.38 6.43
C SER A 61 -34.41 6.61 6.74
N SER A 62 -35.04 7.79 6.81
CA SER A 62 -34.36 8.98 7.33
C SER A 62 -34.16 8.87 8.85
N ALA A 63 -33.17 9.60 9.38
CA ALA A 63 -32.94 9.67 10.83
C ALA A 63 -34.21 10.09 11.61
N GLN A 64 -35.00 11.01 11.05
CA GLN A 64 -36.27 11.45 11.65
C GLN A 64 -37.33 10.33 11.62
N ALA A 65 -37.41 9.56 10.53
CA ALA A 65 -38.34 8.45 10.41
C ALA A 65 -37.98 7.28 11.35
N LEU A 66 -36.69 7.07 11.62
CA LEU A 66 -36.24 6.11 12.63
C LEU A 66 -36.54 6.62 14.05
N ALA A 67 -36.31 7.90 14.32
CA ALA A 67 -36.55 8.51 15.63
C ALA A 67 -38.03 8.45 16.06
N SER A 68 -38.95 8.57 15.10
CA SER A 68 -40.40 8.53 15.35
C SER A 68 -40.97 7.11 15.60
N LYS A 69 -40.20 6.05 15.33
CA LYS A 69 -40.61 4.67 15.63
C LYS A 69 -40.62 4.41 17.15
N VAL A 70 -41.54 3.56 17.59
CA VAL A 70 -41.58 3.05 18.96
C VAL A 70 -40.32 2.23 19.25
N ALA A 71 -39.84 2.28 20.50
CA ALA A 71 -38.62 1.63 20.97
C ALA A 71 -38.44 0.19 20.46
N ASP A 72 -39.48 -0.64 20.57
CA ASP A 72 -39.47 -2.06 20.21
C ASP A 72 -39.23 -2.31 18.70
N GLN A 73 -39.52 -1.32 17.85
CA GLN A 73 -39.21 -1.38 16.42
C GLN A 73 -37.91 -0.64 16.09
N ARG A 74 -37.64 0.46 16.78
CA ARG A 74 -36.50 1.33 16.53
C ARG A 74 -35.17 0.66 16.87
N TYR A 75 -35.06 0.05 18.05
CA TYR A 75 -33.79 -0.50 18.51
C TYR A 75 -33.30 -1.68 17.66
N PRO A 76 -34.14 -2.67 17.29
CA PRO A 76 -33.69 -3.76 16.41
C PRO A 76 -33.18 -3.26 15.05
N ILE A 77 -33.82 -2.24 14.47
CA ILE A 77 -33.40 -1.63 13.20
C ILE A 77 -32.02 -0.97 13.36
N LEU A 78 -31.84 -0.17 14.40
CA LEU A 78 -30.56 0.50 14.67
C LEU A 78 -29.44 -0.49 14.99
N MET A 79 -29.71 -1.52 15.80
CA MET A 79 -28.74 -2.56 16.13
C MET A 79 -28.27 -3.29 14.88
N ALA A 80 -29.21 -3.72 14.03
CA ALA A 80 -28.89 -4.37 12.76
C ALA A 80 -28.04 -3.48 11.84
N PHE A 81 -28.41 -2.20 11.73
CA PHE A 81 -27.64 -1.22 10.96
C PHE A 81 -26.22 -1.01 11.49
N LEU A 82 -26.03 -0.93 12.80
CA LEU A 82 -24.70 -0.73 13.39
C LEU A 82 -23.81 -1.97 13.21
N LEU A 83 -24.37 -3.18 13.30
CA LEU A 83 -23.64 -4.43 13.04
C LEU A 83 -23.22 -4.55 11.58
N GLU A 84 -24.13 -4.28 10.65
CA GLU A 84 -23.85 -4.27 9.21
C GLU A 84 -22.84 -3.16 8.87
N SER A 85 -22.98 -1.97 9.47
CA SER A 85 -22.00 -0.89 9.30
C SER A 85 -20.62 -1.24 9.84
N ARG A 86 -20.52 -1.99 10.96
CA ARG A 86 -19.23 -2.48 11.48
C ARG A 86 -18.56 -3.44 10.49
N GLN A 87 -19.32 -4.38 9.93
CA GLN A 87 -18.82 -5.30 8.91
C GLN A 87 -18.36 -4.54 7.67
N ARG A 88 -19.24 -3.69 7.11
CA ARG A 88 -18.95 -2.88 5.92
C ARG A 88 -17.74 -1.96 6.10
N LEU A 89 -17.58 -1.33 7.26
CA LEU A 89 -16.40 -0.50 7.56
C LEU A 89 -15.13 -1.34 7.69
N THR A 90 -15.22 -2.55 8.24
CA THR A 90 -14.09 -3.47 8.32
C THR A 90 -13.62 -3.85 6.92
N ASP A 91 -14.54 -4.24 6.04
CA ASP A 91 -14.24 -4.56 4.64
C ASP A 91 -13.66 -3.35 3.90
N GLU A 92 -14.26 -2.16 4.08
CA GLU A 92 -13.77 -0.91 3.48
C GLU A 92 -12.33 -0.60 3.92
N ILE A 93 -12.02 -0.75 5.20
CA ILE A 93 -10.66 -0.53 5.73
C ILE A 93 -9.66 -1.49 5.10
N LEU A 94 -10.02 -2.77 4.97
CA LEU A 94 -9.17 -3.79 4.34
C LEU A 94 -8.96 -3.51 2.86
N ASP A 95 -10.01 -3.12 2.12
CA ASP A 95 -9.91 -2.74 0.71
C ASP A 95 -8.99 -1.53 0.51
N LEU A 96 -9.11 -0.49 1.36
CA LEU A 96 -8.24 0.69 1.29
C LEU A 96 -6.79 0.31 1.61
N TYR A 97 -6.58 -0.54 2.61
CA TYR A 97 -5.27 -1.06 2.98
C TYR A 97 -4.62 -1.87 1.84
N ASP A 98 -5.35 -2.82 1.26
CA ASP A 98 -4.86 -3.69 0.20
C ASP A 98 -4.51 -2.89 -1.05
N ASN A 99 -5.37 -1.95 -1.45
CA ASN A 99 -5.09 -1.04 -2.56
C ASN A 99 -3.82 -0.21 -2.31
N ARG A 100 -3.65 0.30 -1.10
CA ARG A 100 -2.45 1.09 -0.75
C ARG A 100 -1.18 0.24 -0.70
N MET A 101 -1.26 -0.99 -0.21
CA MET A 101 -0.13 -1.91 -0.23
C MET A 101 0.24 -2.33 -1.65
N ALA A 102 -0.76 -2.61 -2.49
CA ALA A 102 -0.54 -2.94 -3.90
C ALA A 102 0.14 -1.79 -4.65
N GLU A 103 -0.28 -0.55 -4.43
CA GLU A 103 0.39 0.63 -5.00
C GLU A 103 1.84 0.76 -4.50
N SER A 104 2.05 0.64 -3.19
CA SER A 104 3.40 0.73 -2.60
C SER A 104 4.36 -0.33 -3.17
N GLN A 105 3.87 -1.55 -3.41
CA GLN A 105 4.64 -2.61 -4.08
C GLN A 105 4.90 -2.32 -5.56
N ARG A 106 3.91 -1.77 -6.28
CA ARG A 106 4.08 -1.38 -7.69
C ARG A 106 5.15 -0.30 -7.83
N ASP A 107 5.10 0.71 -6.98
CA ASP A 107 6.10 1.78 -6.97
C ASP A 107 7.50 1.24 -6.65
N ALA A 108 7.63 0.40 -5.62
CA ALA A 108 8.92 -0.19 -5.26
C ALA A 108 9.50 -1.04 -6.40
N LYS A 109 8.64 -1.80 -7.11
CA LYS A 109 9.04 -2.52 -8.33
C LYS A 109 9.47 -1.57 -9.45
N ASN A 110 8.79 -0.44 -9.63
CA ASN A 110 9.16 0.56 -10.64
C ASN A 110 10.48 1.25 -10.30
N GLU A 111 10.72 1.58 -9.04
CA GLU A 111 12.00 2.13 -8.57
C GLU A 111 13.14 1.13 -8.76
N LEU A 112 12.93 -0.15 -8.42
CA LEU A 112 13.90 -1.21 -8.67
C LEU A 112 14.22 -1.36 -10.16
N LYS A 113 13.19 -1.33 -11.03
CA LYS A 113 13.38 -1.37 -12.49
C LYS A 113 14.20 -0.18 -12.97
N ALA A 114 13.86 1.03 -12.52
CA ALA A 114 14.59 2.24 -12.88
C ALA A 114 16.04 2.22 -12.37
N HIS A 115 16.27 1.67 -11.17
CA HIS A 115 17.61 1.46 -10.62
C HIS A 115 18.42 0.48 -11.47
N ARG A 116 17.84 -0.67 -11.83
CA ARG A 116 18.50 -1.66 -12.70
C ARG A 116 18.81 -1.10 -14.09
N LEU A 117 17.94 -0.27 -14.65
CA LEU A 117 18.19 0.39 -15.93
C LEU A 117 19.40 1.34 -15.84
N ARG A 118 19.42 2.23 -14.86
CA ARG A 118 20.57 3.13 -14.62
C ARG A 118 21.87 2.37 -14.38
N LEU A 119 21.79 1.25 -13.66
CA LEU A 119 22.92 0.37 -13.43
C LEU A 119 23.44 -0.24 -14.75
N SER A 120 22.54 -0.75 -15.59
CA SER A 120 22.88 -1.28 -16.91
C SER A 120 23.54 -0.24 -17.81
N GLU A 121 22.99 0.98 -17.86
CA GLU A 121 23.58 2.10 -18.62
C GLU A 121 25.00 2.43 -18.11
N SER A 122 25.22 2.38 -16.78
CA SER A 122 26.56 2.59 -16.21
C SER A 122 27.54 1.46 -16.55
N TRP A 123 27.04 0.22 -16.64
CA TRP A 123 27.86 -0.95 -16.98
C TRP A 123 28.30 -0.95 -18.44
N GLU A 124 27.50 -0.42 -19.36
CA GLU A 124 27.89 -0.33 -20.78
C GLU A 124 29.19 0.46 -20.96
N GLY A 125 29.30 1.62 -20.30
CA GLY A 125 30.53 2.42 -20.32
C GLY A 125 31.72 1.68 -19.69
N GLN A 126 31.51 1.02 -18.56
CA GLN A 126 32.55 0.24 -17.88
C GLN A 126 33.03 -0.95 -18.73
N ALA A 127 32.11 -1.67 -19.37
CA ALA A 127 32.40 -2.78 -20.26
C ALA A 127 33.18 -2.33 -21.50
N TRP A 128 32.88 -1.13 -22.03
CA TRP A 128 33.64 -0.54 -23.13
C TRP A 128 35.11 -0.30 -22.75
N TYR A 129 35.36 0.35 -21.59
CA TYR A 129 36.73 0.57 -21.09
C TYR A 129 37.45 -0.74 -20.80
N LEU A 130 36.77 -1.74 -20.21
CA LEU A 130 37.34 -3.06 -20.00
C LEU A 130 37.74 -3.72 -21.33
N GLY A 131 36.93 -3.59 -22.37
CA GLY A 131 37.26 -4.08 -23.71
C GLY A 131 38.48 -3.40 -24.31
N GLN A 132 38.64 -2.08 -24.13
CA GLN A 132 39.84 -1.35 -24.57
C GLN A 132 41.10 -1.81 -23.82
N MET A 133 41.03 -1.90 -22.49
CA MET A 133 42.14 -2.38 -21.68
C MET A 133 42.49 -3.83 -22.02
N GLY A 134 41.50 -4.70 -22.21
CA GLY A 134 41.70 -6.09 -22.61
C GLY A 134 42.41 -6.22 -23.96
N ARG A 135 42.08 -5.37 -24.93
CA ARG A 135 42.80 -5.33 -26.23
C ARG A 135 44.25 -4.92 -26.06
N MET A 136 44.54 -3.91 -25.23
CA MET A 136 45.93 -3.48 -24.97
C MET A 136 46.75 -4.57 -24.27
N VAL A 137 46.13 -5.28 -23.33
CA VAL A 137 46.80 -6.40 -22.61
C VAL A 137 47.09 -7.57 -23.55
N LEU A 138 46.24 -7.79 -24.57
CA LEU A 138 46.41 -8.86 -25.56
C LEU A 138 47.28 -8.45 -26.76
N ASP A 139 47.72 -7.19 -26.84
CA ASP A 139 48.53 -6.68 -27.94
C ASP A 139 50.03 -6.89 -27.65
N GLU A 140 50.61 -7.91 -28.29
CA GLU A 140 52.03 -8.28 -28.16
C GLU A 140 53.00 -7.20 -28.68
N THR A 141 52.51 -6.17 -29.38
CA THR A 141 53.34 -5.04 -29.84
C THR A 141 53.63 -4.04 -28.74
N ILE A 142 52.83 -4.04 -27.65
CA ILE A 142 53.02 -3.16 -26.49
C ILE A 142 53.98 -3.85 -25.51
N PRO A 143 55.15 -3.26 -25.20
CA PRO A 143 56.06 -3.84 -24.22
C PRO A 143 55.42 -3.87 -22.82
N ASP A 144 55.56 -4.98 -22.10
CA ASP A 144 55.04 -5.16 -20.72
C ASP A 144 55.43 -4.01 -19.79
N ALA A 145 56.64 -3.47 -19.93
CA ALA A 145 57.16 -2.37 -19.11
C ALA A 145 56.39 -1.06 -19.31
N GLY A 146 55.73 -0.86 -20.45
CA GLY A 146 54.99 0.35 -20.83
C GLY A 146 53.46 0.21 -20.78
N LEU A 147 52.94 -1.00 -20.63
CA LEU A 147 51.51 -1.32 -20.70
C LEU A 147 50.66 -0.50 -19.71
N ARG A 148 51.11 -0.37 -18.46
CA ARG A 148 50.38 0.42 -17.45
C ARG A 148 50.29 1.90 -17.85
N SER A 149 51.35 2.46 -18.40
CA SER A 149 51.36 3.85 -18.85
C SER A 149 50.39 4.05 -20.03
N HIS A 150 50.38 3.11 -21.00
CA HIS A 150 49.44 3.14 -22.12
C HIS A 150 47.98 3.04 -21.67
N ILE A 151 47.69 2.19 -20.68
CA ILE A 151 46.34 2.10 -20.08
C ILE A 151 45.94 3.44 -19.45
N PHE A 152 46.85 4.10 -18.72
CA PHE A 152 46.56 5.38 -18.07
C PHE A 152 46.45 6.58 -19.01
N GLU A 153 47.01 6.50 -20.22
CA GLU A 153 46.78 7.49 -21.26
C GLU A 153 45.33 7.47 -21.78
N VAL A 154 44.71 6.29 -21.85
CA VAL A 154 43.32 6.11 -22.31
C VAL A 154 42.30 6.23 -21.18
N LEU A 155 42.64 5.71 -19.99
CA LEU A 155 41.80 5.78 -18.80
C LEU A 155 42.63 6.29 -17.61
N PRO A 156 42.52 7.58 -17.26
CA PRO A 156 43.25 8.18 -16.15
C PRO A 156 43.09 7.39 -14.84
N ARG A 157 44.16 7.29 -14.06
CA ARG A 157 44.19 6.51 -12.81
C ARG A 157 43.04 6.83 -11.86
N ASN A 158 42.74 8.11 -11.67
CA ASN A 158 41.64 8.56 -10.81
C ASN A 158 40.27 8.08 -11.31
N GLN A 159 40.07 8.04 -12.63
CA GLN A 159 38.85 7.55 -13.24
C GLN A 159 38.72 6.03 -13.09
N LEU A 160 39.82 5.29 -13.27
CA LEU A 160 39.86 3.84 -13.02
C LEU A 160 39.57 3.51 -11.55
N GLU A 161 40.17 4.25 -10.61
CA GLU A 161 39.89 4.08 -9.17
C GLU A 161 38.43 4.35 -8.83
N ALA A 162 37.85 5.42 -9.37
CA ALA A 162 36.43 5.74 -9.18
C ALA A 162 35.51 4.64 -9.76
N MET A 163 35.84 4.09 -10.93
CA MET A 163 35.09 2.98 -11.54
C MET A 163 35.16 1.71 -10.68
N MET A 164 36.34 1.36 -10.16
CA MET A 164 36.52 0.20 -9.28
C MET A 164 35.72 0.37 -7.98
N GLN A 165 35.77 1.54 -7.35
CA GLN A 165 34.97 1.84 -6.15
C GLN A 165 33.46 1.76 -6.43
N ALA A 166 33.00 2.26 -7.58
CA ALA A 166 31.60 2.18 -7.97
C ALA A 166 31.13 0.73 -8.16
N LEU A 167 31.96 -0.14 -8.76
CA LEU A 167 31.67 -1.57 -8.91
C LEU A 167 31.64 -2.30 -7.56
N GLU A 168 32.57 -1.98 -6.65
CA GLU A 168 32.59 -2.57 -5.32
C GLU A 168 31.36 -2.17 -4.49
N ALA A 169 30.93 -0.92 -4.58
CA ALA A 169 29.71 -0.43 -3.92
C ALA A 169 28.43 -1.09 -4.43
N GLN A 170 28.44 -1.67 -5.63
CA GLN A 170 27.29 -2.31 -6.28
C GLN A 170 27.19 -3.82 -6.00
N ARG A 171 28.06 -4.40 -5.16
CA ARG A 171 28.09 -5.85 -4.90
C ARG A 171 26.83 -6.41 -4.26
N GLU A 172 26.06 -5.60 -3.54
CA GLU A 172 24.83 -6.03 -2.90
C GLU A 172 23.63 -5.67 -3.78
N PRO A 173 22.94 -6.65 -4.40
CA PRO A 173 21.81 -6.36 -5.26
C PRO A 173 20.64 -5.82 -4.42
N LEU A 174 20.25 -4.57 -4.69
CA LEU A 174 19.03 -4.01 -4.11
C LEU A 174 17.81 -4.81 -4.57
N ASP A 175 16.92 -5.12 -3.62
CA ASP A 175 15.69 -5.85 -3.85
C ASP A 175 14.46 -4.93 -3.74
N VAL A 176 13.26 -5.51 -3.89
CA VAL A 176 12.01 -4.75 -3.78
C VAL A 176 11.79 -4.24 -2.35
N LEU A 177 12.25 -4.96 -1.33
CA LEU A 177 12.07 -4.58 0.07
C LEU A 177 12.86 -3.32 0.40
N HIS A 178 14.05 -3.14 -0.16
CA HIS A 178 14.83 -1.91 -0.04
C HIS A 178 14.02 -0.68 -0.48
N PHE A 179 13.41 -0.73 -1.67
CA PHE A 179 12.59 0.38 -2.20
C PHE A 179 11.23 0.51 -1.49
N LEU A 180 10.70 -0.57 -0.93
CA LEU A 180 9.53 -0.51 -0.06
C LEU A 180 9.86 0.22 1.26
N GLY A 181 11.09 0.08 1.76
CA GLY A 181 11.60 0.78 2.94
C GLY A 181 11.46 2.30 2.86
N ASN A 182 11.60 2.89 1.66
CA ASN A 182 11.38 4.32 1.42
C ASN A 182 9.97 4.80 1.82
N ARG A 183 9.00 3.88 1.83
CA ARG A 183 7.59 4.15 2.16
C ARG A 183 7.24 3.79 3.60
N TYR A 184 8.16 3.23 4.37
CA TYR A 184 7.90 2.80 5.75
C TYR A 184 7.34 3.93 6.62
N ARG A 185 7.90 5.14 6.51
CA ARG A 185 7.42 6.32 7.25
C ARG A 185 5.96 6.65 6.91
N TYR A 186 5.56 6.50 5.65
CA TYR A 186 4.19 6.73 5.22
C TYR A 186 3.26 5.64 5.76
N LEU A 187 3.61 4.36 5.57
CA LEU A 187 2.77 3.23 5.97
C LEU A 187 2.52 3.23 7.49
N ARG A 188 3.54 3.62 8.28
CA ARG A 188 3.45 3.74 9.73
C ARG A 188 2.44 4.81 10.22
N ARG A 189 1.93 5.70 9.34
CA ARG A 189 0.90 6.69 9.72
C ARG A 189 -0.41 6.03 10.15
N PHE A 190 -0.81 4.95 9.49
CA PHE A 190 -2.11 4.29 9.73
C PHE A 190 -1.96 2.86 10.28
N PHE A 191 -0.87 2.16 9.97
CA PHE A 191 -0.68 0.74 10.35
C PHE A 191 -0.85 0.46 11.85
N PRO A 192 -0.34 1.28 12.79
CA PRO A 192 -0.53 1.02 14.21
C PRO A 192 -2.01 1.13 14.65
N GLN A 193 -2.76 2.07 14.06
CA GLN A 193 -4.18 2.23 14.37
C GLN A 193 -5.00 1.11 13.74
N LEU A 194 -4.66 0.70 12.51
CA LEU A 194 -5.25 -0.45 11.84
C LEU A 194 -5.17 -1.70 12.71
N LEU A 195 -3.97 -2.02 13.21
CA LEU A 195 -3.74 -3.19 14.05
C LEU A 195 -4.44 -3.11 15.42
N ALA A 196 -4.58 -1.90 15.97
CA ALA A 196 -5.27 -1.71 17.24
C ALA A 196 -6.80 -1.79 17.12
N SER A 197 -7.35 -1.51 15.94
CA SER A 197 -8.79 -1.43 15.69
C SER A 197 -9.40 -2.75 15.17
N LEU A 198 -8.58 -3.67 14.67
CA LEU A 198 -9.04 -4.93 14.08
C LEU A 198 -8.65 -6.13 14.94
N ASP A 199 -9.61 -7.03 15.17
CA ASP A 199 -9.37 -8.30 15.85
C ASP A 199 -8.93 -9.37 14.86
N PHE A 200 -7.65 -9.72 14.88
CA PHE A 200 -7.11 -10.80 14.07
C PHE A 200 -7.21 -12.13 14.81
N ARG A 201 -7.90 -13.09 14.19
CA ARG A 201 -7.96 -14.48 14.69
C ARG A 201 -7.12 -15.37 13.80
N PRO A 202 -6.40 -16.36 14.36
CA PRO A 202 -5.70 -17.34 13.54
C PRO A 202 -6.72 -18.10 12.69
N GLN A 203 -6.43 -18.25 11.40
CA GLN A 203 -7.17 -19.16 10.54
C GLN A 203 -6.78 -20.57 11.00
N GLN A 204 -7.70 -21.28 11.65
CA GLN A 204 -7.45 -22.66 12.07
C GLN A 204 -7.16 -23.50 10.83
N GLU A 205 -5.92 -24.03 10.71
CA GLU A 205 -5.67 -25.22 9.90
C GLU A 205 -6.40 -26.36 10.61
N VAL A 206 -7.45 -26.86 9.96
CA VAL A 206 -8.12 -28.09 10.37
C VAL A 206 -7.20 -29.24 9.97
N ASP A 207 -6.72 -29.98 10.97
CA ASP A 207 -6.01 -31.26 10.83
C ASP A 207 -6.79 -32.28 9.97
#